data_AF-A0A4V2VHR1-F1
#
_entry.id   AF-A0A4V2VHR1-F1
#
_cell.length_a   1.000
_cell.length_b   1.000
_cell.length_c   1.000
_cell.angle_alpha   90.00
_cell.angle_beta   90.00
_cell.angle_gamma   90.00
#
_symmetry.space_group_name_H-M   'P 1'
#
loop_
_entity.id
_entity.type
_entity.pdbx_description
1 polymer ?
#
loop_
_entity_poly.entity_id
_entity_poly.type
_entity_poly.pdbx_seq_one_letter_code
_entity_poly.pdbx_strand_id
1 'polypeptide(L)'
;MKVKFACLAAIGLAALGAPGTLGMAQPGGGVPEKQLQIVQGLADQKASPVPSASALTAYLLVYFKDETHSLHIAVSRDGYSFTDVNGGKPVLDGRDIAEQKGIRDPHIMRGPDGAFYLSMTDLHINAQREGLRETEWERPKETYGWGNNRSLIFMKSCDLIHWTHAIVPVDKLFSETSRVV
;
A
#
# COMPACT_ATOMS: atom_id res chain seq x y z
N MET A 1 12.53 -36.44 -32.78
CA MET A 1 11.36 -36.33 -33.67
C MET A 1 10.91 -34.88 -33.71
N LYS A 2 11.02 -34.22 -34.88
CA LYS A 2 10.53 -32.85 -35.11
C LYS A 2 9.40 -32.95 -36.12
N VAL A 3 8.19 -32.51 -35.77
CA VAL A 3 7.05 -32.48 -36.68
C VAL A 3 6.71 -31.02 -36.97
N LYS A 4 6.83 -30.63 -38.23
CA LYS A 4 6.35 -29.36 -38.80
C LYS A 4 4.92 -29.59 -39.26
N PHE A 5 3.99 -28.70 -38.91
CA PHE A 5 2.66 -28.64 -39.54
C PHE A 5 2.59 -27.43 -40.47
N ALA A 6 2.16 -27.71 -41.70
CA ALA A 6 1.99 -26.77 -42.78
C ALA A 6 0.60 -26.11 -42.74
N CYS A 7 0.56 -24.86 -43.21
CA CYS A 7 -0.64 -24.06 -43.46
C CYS A 7 -1.62 -24.75 -44.41
N LEU A 8 -2.93 -24.58 -44.16
CA LEU A 8 -3.94 -24.55 -45.20
C LEU A 8 -4.73 -23.24 -45.06
N ALA A 9 -4.71 -22.42 -46.11
CA ALA A 9 -5.52 -21.22 -46.26
C ALA A 9 -6.91 -21.60 -46.79
N ALA A 10 -7.95 -20.97 -46.27
CA ALA A 10 -9.26 -20.92 -46.90
C ALA A 10 -9.73 -19.45 -46.93
N ILE A 11 -9.91 -18.96 -48.14
CA ILE A 11 -10.43 -17.64 -48.48
C ILE A 11 -11.96 -17.72 -48.48
N GLY A 12 -12.62 -16.81 -47.76
CA GLY A 12 -14.07 -16.60 -47.82
C GLY A 12 -14.38 -15.10 -47.78
N LEU A 13 -15.04 -14.61 -48.82
CA LEU A 13 -15.25 -13.21 -49.15
C LEU A 13 -16.60 -12.67 -48.62
N ALA A 14 -16.51 -11.52 -47.92
CA ALA A 14 -17.42 -10.37 -47.77
C ALA A 14 -18.95 -10.53 -47.53
N ALA A 15 -19.45 -9.81 -46.51
CA ALA A 15 -20.57 -8.86 -46.66
C ALA A 15 -20.62 -7.85 -45.50
N LEU A 16 -21.13 -6.65 -45.81
CA LEU A 16 -21.08 -5.40 -45.08
C LEU A 16 -21.93 -5.34 -43.80
N GLY A 17 -21.44 -4.57 -42.82
CA GLY A 17 -22.24 -4.01 -41.73
C GLY A 17 -21.42 -3.00 -40.92
N ALA A 18 -21.57 -1.71 -41.20
CA ALA A 18 -21.12 -0.66 -40.29
C ALA A 18 -22.09 -0.61 -39.09
N PRO A 19 -21.59 -0.41 -37.86
CA PRO A 19 -21.88 0.88 -37.24
C PRO A 19 -20.75 1.41 -36.34
N GLY A 20 -20.75 2.74 -36.19
CA GLY A 20 -20.38 3.38 -34.93
C GLY A 20 -18.89 3.53 -34.65
N THR A 21 -18.41 4.75 -34.83
CA THR A 21 -17.18 5.25 -34.22
C THR A 21 -17.28 5.21 -32.70
N LEU A 22 -16.82 4.13 -32.07
CA LEU A 22 -16.35 4.18 -30.69
C LEU A 22 -14.91 4.66 -30.74
N GLY A 23 -14.74 5.99 -30.67
CA GLY A 23 -13.45 6.58 -30.36
C GLY A 23 -12.98 5.96 -29.05
N MET A 24 -11.92 5.14 -29.14
CA MET A 24 -11.14 4.72 -27.98
C MET A 24 -10.70 6.02 -27.31
N ALA A 25 -11.28 6.33 -26.15
CA ALA A 25 -10.79 7.37 -25.29
C ALA A 25 -9.31 7.04 -25.02
N GLN A 26 -8.41 7.87 -25.56
CA GLN A 26 -7.01 7.80 -25.24
C GLN A 26 -6.85 7.91 -23.72
N PRO A 27 -5.96 7.13 -23.09
CA PRO A 27 -5.70 7.29 -21.67
C PRO A 27 -5.27 8.74 -21.44
N GLY A 28 -6.10 9.46 -20.69
CA GLY A 28 -5.83 10.84 -20.31
C GLY A 28 -4.42 10.93 -19.74
N GLY A 29 -3.64 11.91 -20.21
CA GLY A 29 -2.27 12.15 -19.79
C GLY A 29 -2.18 12.12 -18.27
N GLY A 30 -1.63 11.02 -17.76
CA GLY A 30 -1.60 10.73 -16.33
C GLY A 30 -0.68 11.71 -15.64
N VAL A 31 -1.21 12.47 -14.68
CA VAL A 31 -0.39 13.05 -13.62
C VAL A 31 0.44 11.90 -13.03
N PRO A 32 1.77 12.03 -12.90
CA PRO A 32 2.59 10.99 -12.28
C PRO A 32 2.00 10.62 -10.92
N GLU A 33 1.68 9.35 -10.71
CA GLU A 33 1.15 8.92 -9.42
C GLU A 33 2.21 9.15 -8.35
N LYS A 34 1.80 9.81 -7.26
CA LYS A 34 2.67 10.13 -6.13
C LYS A 34 2.82 8.90 -5.23
N GLN A 35 3.49 7.88 -5.75
CA GLN A 35 3.78 6.63 -5.05
C GLN A 35 5.07 6.74 -4.24
N LEU A 36 5.08 6.15 -3.05
CA LEU A 36 6.30 5.94 -2.28
C LEU A 36 7.08 4.75 -2.85
N GLN A 37 8.37 4.69 -2.57
CA GLN A 37 9.24 3.63 -3.08
C GLN A 37 9.78 2.78 -1.93
N ILE A 38 9.61 1.47 -2.03
CA ILE A 38 10.23 0.52 -1.10
C ILE A 38 11.67 0.23 -1.55
N VAL A 39 12.63 0.41 -0.65
CA VAL A 39 14.06 0.18 -0.88
C VAL A 39 14.63 -0.80 0.14
N GLN A 40 15.65 -1.56 -0.24
CA GLN A 40 16.27 -2.58 0.62
C GLN A 40 17.08 -1.99 1.77
N GLY A 41 17.55 -0.75 1.63
CA GLY A 41 18.36 -0.08 2.66
C GLY A 41 18.55 1.40 2.37
N LEU A 42 19.00 2.13 3.38
CA LEU A 42 19.26 3.58 3.34
C LEU A 42 20.77 3.89 3.44
N ALA A 43 21.64 2.96 3.03
CA ALA A 43 23.06 2.95 3.39
C ALA A 43 23.80 4.29 3.08
N ASP A 44 23.41 4.98 2.01
CA ASP A 44 24.01 6.25 1.60
C ASP A 44 23.11 7.47 1.90
N GLN A 45 21.90 7.26 2.42
CA GLN A 45 20.97 8.32 2.77
C GLN A 45 21.05 8.66 4.25
N LYS A 46 21.63 9.83 4.54
CA LYS A 46 21.58 10.41 5.88
C LYS A 46 20.37 11.33 6.01
N ALA A 47 19.57 11.13 7.06
CA ALA A 47 18.48 12.03 7.36
C ALA A 47 19.00 13.43 7.71
N SER A 48 18.27 14.45 7.26
CA SER A 48 18.55 15.84 7.64
C SER A 48 18.38 16.02 9.15
N PRO A 49 19.17 16.90 9.78
CA PRO A 49 18.96 17.26 11.18
C PRO A 49 17.51 17.68 11.45
N VAL A 50 17.02 17.38 12.65
CA VAL A 50 15.67 17.80 13.06
C VAL A 50 15.62 19.35 13.01
N PRO A 51 14.74 19.94 12.18
CA PRO A 51 14.60 21.38 12.07
C PRO A 51 14.00 21.96 13.34
N SER A 52 14.26 23.24 13.60
CA SER A 52 13.58 23.98 14.67
C SER A 52 12.07 24.02 14.42
N ALA A 53 11.28 24.19 15.48
CA ALA A 53 9.83 24.31 15.36
C ALA A 53 9.42 25.44 14.39
N SER A 54 10.15 26.55 14.36
CA SER A 54 9.92 27.68 13.45
C SER A 54 10.21 27.39 11.96
N ALA A 55 10.97 26.35 11.65
CA ALA A 55 11.30 25.96 10.28
C ALA A 55 10.33 24.91 9.71
N LEU A 56 9.40 24.39 10.51
CA LEU A 56 8.35 23.48 10.05
C LEU A 56 7.22 24.28 9.37
N THR A 57 6.81 23.85 8.17
CA THR A 57 5.88 24.62 7.32
C THR A 57 4.53 23.96 7.07
N ALA A 58 4.37 22.69 7.47
CA ALA A 58 3.17 21.89 7.21
C ALA A 58 3.07 20.70 8.18
N TYR A 59 1.85 20.23 8.37
CA TYR A 59 1.48 18.96 8.98
C TYR A 59 1.32 17.89 7.90
N LEU A 60 1.71 16.66 8.22
CA LEU A 60 1.52 15.48 7.40
C LEU A 60 0.65 14.50 8.18
N LEU A 61 -0.46 14.09 7.57
CA LEU A 61 -1.36 13.06 8.08
C LEU A 61 -1.16 11.80 7.24
N VAL A 62 -0.89 10.68 7.91
CA VAL A 62 -1.00 9.33 7.32
C VAL A 62 -2.34 8.74 7.72
N TYR A 63 -3.00 8.04 6.81
CA TYR A 63 -4.29 7.42 7.08
C TYR A 63 -4.54 6.21 6.16
N PHE A 64 -5.60 5.47 6.44
CA PHE A 64 -6.04 4.32 5.64
C PHE A 64 -7.52 4.45 5.29
N LYS A 65 -7.98 3.67 4.31
CA LYS A 65 -9.38 3.59 3.90
C LYS A 65 -9.80 2.11 3.81
N ASP A 66 -10.95 1.75 4.37
CA ASP A 66 -11.48 0.37 4.32
C ASP A 66 -11.75 -0.11 2.90
N GLU A 67 -11.94 0.79 1.92
CA GLU A 67 -12.13 0.43 0.52
C GLU A 67 -10.85 -0.04 -0.16
N THR A 68 -9.69 0.36 0.36
CA THR A 68 -8.38 0.09 -0.29
C THR A 68 -7.40 -0.68 0.60
N HIS A 69 -7.60 -0.65 1.92
CA HIS A 69 -6.67 -1.20 2.92
C HIS A 69 -5.21 -0.79 2.68
N SER A 70 -5.01 0.42 2.20
CA SER A 70 -3.73 0.92 1.70
C SER A 70 -3.33 2.20 2.44
N LEU A 71 -2.08 2.61 2.29
CA LEU A 71 -1.57 3.83 2.91
C LEU A 71 -1.92 5.04 2.06
N HIS A 72 -2.46 6.07 2.70
CA HIS A 72 -2.75 7.37 2.10
C HIS A 72 -2.07 8.48 2.91
N ILE A 73 -1.84 9.61 2.27
CA ILE A 73 -1.24 10.80 2.90
C ILE A 73 -2.08 12.02 2.57
N ALA A 74 -2.22 12.91 3.54
CA ALA A 74 -2.72 14.27 3.32
C ALA A 74 -1.78 15.28 4.00
N VAL A 75 -1.78 16.52 3.50
CA VAL A 75 -0.97 17.61 4.06
C VAL A 75 -1.82 18.80 4.43
N SER A 76 -1.40 19.53 5.45
CA SER A 76 -2.08 20.74 5.91
C SER A 76 -1.07 21.81 6.31
N ARG A 77 -1.39 23.09 6.08
CA ARG A 77 -0.58 24.21 6.60
C ARG A 77 -1.10 24.77 7.91
N ASP A 78 -2.37 24.54 8.22
CA ASP A 78 -3.06 25.10 9.39
C ASP A 78 -3.35 24.05 10.47
N GLY A 79 -3.26 22.76 10.14
CA GLY A 79 -3.59 21.65 11.04
C GLY A 79 -5.09 21.34 11.14
N TYR A 80 -5.94 22.08 10.42
CA TYR A 80 -7.41 21.94 10.44
C TYR A 80 -7.94 21.42 9.10
N SER A 81 -7.41 21.94 7.99
CA SER A 81 -7.83 21.59 6.64
C SER A 81 -6.74 20.78 5.96
N PHE A 82 -7.05 19.53 5.61
CA PHE A 82 -6.11 18.61 4.97
C PHE A 82 -6.44 18.45 3.49
N THR A 83 -5.40 18.48 2.64
CA THR A 83 -5.49 18.20 1.21
C THR A 83 -4.84 16.85 0.93
N ASP A 84 -5.57 15.97 0.27
CA ASP A 84 -5.06 14.65 -0.10
C ASP A 84 -3.85 14.75 -1.04
N VAL A 85 -2.82 13.99 -0.70
CA VAL A 85 -1.75 13.64 -1.64
C VAL A 85 -2.29 12.61 -2.63
N ASN A 86 -1.74 12.61 -3.85
CA ASN A 86 -2.11 11.69 -4.92
C ASN A 86 -3.61 11.72 -5.29
N GLY A 87 -4.30 12.83 -5.02
CA GLY A 87 -5.75 12.95 -5.27
C GLY A 87 -6.59 11.96 -4.44
N GLY A 88 -6.08 11.54 -3.27
CA GLY A 88 -6.76 10.60 -2.38
C GLY A 88 -6.65 9.14 -2.83
N LYS A 89 -5.83 8.86 -3.84
CA LYS A 89 -5.39 7.51 -4.18
C LYS A 89 -4.31 7.03 -3.20
N PRO A 90 -4.15 5.70 -3.02
CA PRO A 90 -3.05 5.15 -2.24
C PRO A 90 -1.69 5.69 -2.67
N VAL A 91 -0.80 5.91 -1.70
CA VAL A 91 0.63 6.20 -1.93
C VAL A 91 1.50 4.96 -1.75
N LEU A 92 0.96 3.90 -1.12
CA LEU A 92 1.46 2.52 -1.14
C LEU A 92 0.26 1.58 -1.06
N ASP A 93 0.24 0.57 -1.93
CA ASP A 93 -0.77 -0.49 -1.88
C ASP A 93 -0.50 -1.43 -0.70
N GLY A 94 -1.51 -1.61 0.16
CA GLY A 94 -1.42 -2.52 1.30
C GLY A 94 -1.16 -3.98 0.91
N ARG A 95 -1.55 -4.38 -0.31
CA ARG A 95 -1.35 -5.75 -0.82
C ARG A 95 0.13 -6.09 -1.05
N ASP A 96 0.95 -5.07 -1.28
CA ASP A 96 2.37 -5.20 -1.57
C ASP A 96 3.23 -5.18 -0.30
N ILE A 97 2.73 -4.58 0.78
CA ILE A 97 3.51 -4.32 2.00
C ILE A 97 3.01 -5.09 3.24
N ALA A 98 1.95 -5.89 3.12
CA ALA A 98 1.35 -6.60 4.26
C ALA A 98 1.16 -8.10 3.97
N GLU A 99 1.31 -8.93 5.01
CA GLU A 99 1.03 -10.36 4.98
C GLU A 99 -0.47 -10.61 4.74
N GLN A 100 -1.34 -9.85 5.44
CA GLN A 100 -2.79 -9.93 5.32
C GLN A 100 -3.35 -9.24 4.07
N LYS A 101 -2.47 -8.72 3.20
CA LYS A 101 -2.84 -7.97 1.99
C LYS A 101 -3.62 -6.69 2.26
N GLY A 102 -3.37 -6.07 3.41
CA GLY A 102 -3.95 -4.79 3.79
C GLY A 102 -3.30 -4.23 5.06
N ILE A 103 -3.33 -2.91 5.18
CA ILE A 103 -2.86 -2.18 6.37
C ILE A 103 -3.98 -1.40 7.04
N ARG A 104 -3.80 -1.12 8.33
CA ARG A 104 -4.63 -0.19 9.10
C ARG A 104 -3.77 0.64 10.06
N ASP A 105 -4.39 1.69 10.59
CA ASP A 105 -3.88 2.50 11.70
C ASP A 105 -2.43 2.98 11.49
N PRO A 106 -2.09 3.62 10.34
CA PRO A 106 -0.76 4.16 10.14
C PRO A 106 -0.49 5.30 11.13
N HIS A 107 0.71 5.30 11.67
CA HIS A 107 1.23 6.36 12.52
C HIS A 107 2.63 6.72 12.05
N ILE A 108 2.94 8.02 11.98
CA ILE A 108 4.23 8.53 11.54
C ILE A 108 4.83 9.46 12.59
N MET A 109 6.14 9.36 12.80
CA MET A 109 6.89 10.29 13.62
C MET A 109 8.26 10.59 13.01
N ARG A 110 8.89 11.68 13.46
CA ARG A 110 10.31 11.95 13.19
C ARG A 110 11.14 11.53 14.40
N GLY A 111 12.15 10.70 14.17
CA GLY A 111 13.07 10.24 15.21
C GLY A 111 14.17 11.25 15.53
N PRO A 112 14.93 11.03 16.61
CA PRO A 112 16.04 11.89 17.01
C PRO A 112 17.21 11.87 16.02
N ASP A 113 17.29 10.85 15.16
CA ASP A 113 18.25 10.76 14.05
C ASP A 113 17.82 11.58 12.83
N GLY A 114 16.68 12.29 12.90
CA GLY A 114 16.13 13.09 11.80
C GLY A 114 15.28 12.30 10.81
N ALA A 115 15.33 10.97 10.86
CA ALA A 115 14.57 10.10 9.96
C ALA A 115 13.09 10.05 10.33
N PHE A 116 12.27 9.64 9.38
CA PHE A 116 10.85 9.38 9.57
C PHE A 116 10.62 7.89 9.78
N TYR A 117 9.75 7.59 10.74
CA TYR A 117 9.36 6.24 11.12
C TYR A 117 7.86 6.12 10.98
N LEU A 118 7.43 5.07 10.30
CA LEU A 118 6.02 4.77 10.10
C LEU A 118 5.73 3.37 10.65
N SER A 119 4.65 3.25 11.41
CA SER A 119 4.15 1.99 11.96
C SER A 119 2.72 1.77 11.53
N MET A 120 2.34 0.53 11.22
CA MET A 120 0.98 0.14 10.81
C MET A 120 0.61 -1.22 11.37
N THR A 121 -0.68 -1.46 11.47
CA THR A 121 -1.25 -2.79 11.70
C THR A 121 -1.32 -3.57 10.38
N ASP A 122 -0.84 -4.81 10.36
CA ASP A 122 -1.03 -5.74 9.23
C ASP A 122 -2.43 -6.39 9.35
N LEU A 123 -3.41 -5.85 8.63
CA LEU A 123 -4.81 -6.26 8.75
C LEU A 123 -5.63 -5.88 7.53
N HIS A 124 -6.32 -6.87 6.96
CA HIS A 124 -7.32 -6.67 5.92
C HIS A 124 -8.69 -7.24 6.36
N ILE A 125 -9.66 -6.36 6.61
CA ILE A 125 -10.96 -6.73 7.16
C ILE A 125 -11.94 -7.29 6.10
N ASN A 126 -11.62 -7.12 4.81
CA ASN A 126 -12.43 -7.59 3.69
C ASN A 126 -11.77 -8.71 2.87
N ALA A 127 -10.62 -9.25 3.33
CA ALA A 127 -9.81 -10.17 2.55
C ALA A 127 -10.58 -11.37 1.99
N GLN A 128 -11.51 -11.94 2.77
CA GLN A 128 -12.35 -13.04 2.31
C GLN A 128 -13.29 -12.64 1.17
N ARG A 129 -13.98 -11.50 1.35
CA ARG A 129 -14.95 -10.97 0.39
C ARG A 129 -14.28 -10.61 -0.93
N GLU A 130 -13.02 -10.19 -0.87
CA GLU A 130 -12.20 -9.85 -2.03
C GLU A 130 -11.45 -11.05 -2.63
N GLY A 131 -11.62 -12.26 -2.08
CA GLY A 131 -10.98 -13.48 -2.58
C GLY A 131 -9.46 -13.54 -2.34
N LEU A 132 -8.93 -12.72 -1.43
CA LEU A 132 -7.51 -12.72 -1.04
C LEU A 132 -7.18 -13.74 0.04
N ARG A 133 -8.21 -14.29 0.71
CA ARG A 133 -8.09 -15.29 1.78
C ARG A 133 -9.35 -16.14 1.86
N GLU A 134 -9.23 -17.40 2.26
CA GLU A 134 -10.38 -18.33 2.31
C GLU A 134 -11.30 -18.10 3.53
N THR A 135 -10.74 -17.63 4.64
CA THR A 135 -11.47 -17.41 5.90
C THR A 135 -11.81 -15.94 6.11
N GLU A 136 -12.82 -15.62 6.93
CA GLU A 136 -13.06 -14.24 7.43
C GLU A 136 -11.96 -13.87 8.44
N TRP A 137 -11.62 -14.78 9.36
CA TRP A 137 -10.51 -14.67 10.32
C TRP A 137 -9.76 -16.00 10.41
N GLU A 138 -8.44 -15.95 10.57
CA GLU A 138 -7.54 -17.10 10.81
C GLU A 138 -7.58 -17.57 12.27
N ARG A 139 -8.01 -16.69 13.19
CA ARG A 139 -8.29 -17.02 14.60
C ARG A 139 -9.77 -16.80 14.92
N PRO A 140 -10.35 -17.52 15.90
CA PRO A 140 -11.75 -17.37 16.31
C PRO A 140 -12.08 -15.91 16.69
N LYS A 141 -13.14 -15.37 16.09
CA LYS A 141 -13.57 -13.98 16.27
C LYS A 141 -14.03 -13.72 17.71
N GLU A 142 -14.65 -14.71 18.33
CA GLU A 142 -15.21 -14.65 19.68
C GLU A 142 -14.13 -14.41 20.73
N THR A 143 -12.93 -14.93 20.51
CA THR A 143 -11.81 -14.81 21.44
C THR A 143 -10.87 -13.66 21.07
N TYR A 144 -10.63 -13.42 19.77
CA TYR A 144 -9.58 -12.51 19.31
C TYR A 144 -10.10 -11.25 18.60
N GLY A 145 -11.41 -11.13 18.37
CA GLY A 145 -11.99 -10.05 17.59
C GLY A 145 -11.43 -10.00 16.17
N TRP A 146 -10.49 -9.07 15.92
CA TRP A 146 -9.70 -8.98 14.69
C TRP A 146 -8.65 -10.10 14.64
N GLY A 147 -9.11 -11.34 14.40
CA GLY A 147 -8.30 -12.55 14.51
C GLY A 147 -7.01 -12.59 13.69
N ASN A 148 -6.82 -11.66 12.75
CA ASN A 148 -5.64 -11.61 11.88
C ASN A 148 -4.63 -10.53 12.26
N ASN A 149 -4.97 -9.65 13.20
CA ASN A 149 -4.06 -8.65 13.72
C ASN A 149 -2.97 -9.32 14.56
N ARG A 150 -1.86 -9.69 13.90
CA ARG A 150 -0.73 -10.44 14.50
C ARG A 150 0.62 -9.81 14.19
N SER A 151 0.70 -9.03 13.12
CA SER A 151 1.94 -8.42 12.66
C SER A 151 1.82 -6.89 12.70
N LEU A 152 2.93 -6.26 13.05
CA LEU A 152 3.13 -4.83 12.84
C LEU A 152 4.03 -4.64 11.61
N ILE A 153 3.77 -3.58 10.86
CA ILE A 153 4.62 -3.16 9.76
C ILE A 153 5.39 -1.93 10.19
N PHE A 154 6.69 -1.93 10.01
CA PHE A 154 7.57 -0.80 10.30
C PHE A 154 8.28 -0.34 9.05
N MET A 155 8.39 0.96 8.89
CA MET A 155 9.07 1.59 7.76
C MET A 155 9.93 2.76 8.25
N LYS A 156 11.07 2.97 7.60
CA LYS A 156 11.97 4.09 7.87
C LYS A 156 12.35 4.80 6.58
N SER A 157 12.36 6.13 6.59
CA SER A 157 12.75 6.99 5.48
C SER A 157 13.57 8.19 5.92
N CYS A 158 14.49 8.65 5.07
CA CYS A 158 15.25 9.89 5.28
C CYS A 158 14.64 11.10 4.55
N ASP A 159 13.73 10.88 3.59
CA ASP A 159 13.25 11.91 2.65
C ASP A 159 11.73 11.87 2.38
N LEU A 160 10.98 11.01 3.09
CA LEU A 160 9.55 10.73 2.90
C LEU A 160 9.17 10.08 1.56
N ILE A 161 10.13 9.76 0.69
CA ILE A 161 9.89 9.18 -0.64
C ILE A 161 10.37 7.74 -0.69
N HIS A 162 11.60 7.47 -0.23
CA HIS A 162 12.21 6.15 -0.20
C HIS A 162 12.11 5.57 1.20
N TRP A 163 11.56 4.36 1.30
CA TRP A 163 11.24 3.72 2.57
C TRP A 163 11.80 2.31 2.62
N THR A 164 12.49 1.99 3.72
CA THR A 164 12.69 0.59 4.12
C THR A 164 11.40 0.04 4.69
N HIS A 165 11.25 -1.28 4.67
CA HIS A 165 10.04 -1.97 5.07
C HIS A 165 10.37 -3.27 5.81
N ALA A 166 9.64 -3.53 6.89
CA ALA A 166 9.72 -4.76 7.66
C ALA A 166 8.35 -5.16 8.18
N ILE A 167 7.99 -6.43 8.00
CA ILE A 167 6.83 -7.05 8.65
C ILE A 167 7.35 -7.79 9.88
N VAL A 168 6.75 -7.51 11.03
CA VAL A 168 7.15 -8.04 12.35
C VAL A 168 6.00 -8.86 12.91
N PRO A 169 6.02 -10.20 12.74
CA PRO A 169 5.00 -11.10 13.29
C PRO A 169 5.23 -11.26 14.79
N VAL A 170 4.46 -10.52 15.59
CA VAL A 170 4.67 -10.40 17.04
C VAL A 170 4.42 -11.74 17.73
N ASP A 171 3.41 -12.49 17.27
CA ASP A 171 3.07 -13.83 17.76
C ASP A 171 4.20 -14.85 17.56
N LYS A 172 4.96 -14.74 16.47
CA LYS A 172 6.10 -15.63 16.17
C LYS A 172 7.36 -15.22 16.94
N LEU A 173 7.60 -13.91 17.10
CA LEU A 173 8.77 -13.40 17.81
C LEU A 173 8.70 -13.61 19.33
N PHE A 174 7.49 -13.54 19.89
CA PHE A 174 7.25 -13.70 21.32
C PHE A 174 6.30 -14.88 21.57
N SER A 175 6.72 -16.07 21.14
CA SER A 175 5.89 -17.29 21.19
C SER A 175 5.38 -17.64 22.59
N GLU A 176 6.16 -17.32 23.63
CA GLU A 176 5.81 -17.60 25.02
C GLU A 176 4.58 -16.82 25.50
N THR A 177 4.31 -15.64 24.93
CA THR A 177 3.17 -14.79 25.27
C THR A 177 2.09 -14.77 24.19
N SER A 178 2.29 -15.49 23.08
CA SER A 178 1.39 -15.50 21.90
C SER A 178 -0.05 -15.97 22.17
N ARG A 179 -0.29 -16.61 23.32
CA ARG A 179 -1.60 -17.15 23.75
C ARG A 179 -2.23 -16.40 24.92
N VAL A 180 -1.59 -15.34 25.42
CA VAL A 180 -2.16 -14.54 26.50
C VAL A 180 -3.23 -13.63 25.90
N VAL A 181 -4.49 -13.99 26.16
CA VAL A 181 -5.71 -13.23 25.82
C VAL A 181 -6.52 -13.06 27.09
#